data_AF-A0A7S8ICW0-F1
#
_entry.id   AF-A0A7S8ICW0-F1
#
_cell.length_a   1.000
_cell.length_b   1.000
_cell.length_c   1.000
_cell.angle_alpha   90.00
_cell.angle_beta   90.00
_cell.angle_gamma   90.00
#
_symmetry.space_group_name_H-M   'P 1'
#
loop_
_entity.id
_entity.type
_entity.pdbx_description
1 polymer ?
#
loop_
_entity_poly.entity_id
_entity_poly.type
_entity_poly.pdbx_seq_one_letter_code
_entity_poly.pdbx_strand_id
1 'polypeptide(L)'
;MNPEPISSDESLDDENDLAIHPMWWIGLALLILLAIFVAVKGIGFFLTVLSPPMPPLPVIAEEFSHDSEYHGRDTWVYTVPQDVQMLASFYESEGGVCHFEPTCTRTEATQDNGCGLVKAICQGQYSAATVNIFWEAEAMPADPQGETSRLTLIRLIDWSGTGALNDLDK
;
A
#
# COMPACT_ATOMS: atom_id res chain seq x y z
N MET A 1 -5.12 97.15 11.45
CA MET A 1 -4.15 96.56 12.38
C MET A 1 -4.94 95.91 13.51
N ASN A 2 -5.23 94.62 13.37
CA ASN A 2 -5.39 93.68 14.48
C ASN A 2 -5.27 92.27 13.86
N PRO A 3 -4.24 91.49 14.19
CA PRO A 3 -4.03 90.18 13.60
C PRO A 3 -5.01 89.16 14.19
N GLU A 4 -5.58 88.32 13.31
CA GLU A 4 -6.35 87.14 13.72
C GLU A 4 -5.40 86.09 14.33
N PRO A 5 -5.80 85.40 15.41
CA PRO A 5 -4.98 84.37 16.02
C PRO A 5 -4.93 83.13 15.12
N ILE A 6 -3.70 82.71 14.82
CA ILE A 6 -3.38 81.43 14.19
C ILE A 6 -3.73 80.33 15.20
N SER A 7 -4.80 79.58 14.89
CA SER A 7 -5.17 78.36 15.61
C SER A 7 -4.34 77.20 15.07
N SER A 8 -3.20 76.97 15.69
CA SER A 8 -2.43 75.73 15.55
C SER A 8 -3.07 74.65 16.42
N ASP A 9 -4.11 73.99 15.90
CA ASP A 9 -4.57 72.70 16.45
C ASP A 9 -3.72 71.59 15.83
N GLU A 10 -2.53 71.47 16.41
CA GLU A 10 -1.77 70.25 16.53
C GLU A 10 -2.62 69.31 17.40
N SER A 11 -3.29 68.33 16.81
CA SER A 11 -3.95 67.30 17.60
C SER A 11 -3.68 65.92 17.03
N LEU A 12 -2.86 65.23 17.83
CA LEU A 12 -2.90 63.81 18.07
C LEU A 12 -2.36 62.97 16.91
N ASP A 13 -1.04 62.86 16.90
CA ASP A 13 -0.36 61.55 16.95
C ASP A 13 -1.34 60.36 16.95
N ASP A 14 -1.71 59.90 15.75
CA ASP A 14 -2.15 58.52 15.51
C ASP A 14 -0.93 57.57 15.66
N GLU A 15 -0.08 57.80 16.67
CA GLU A 15 0.85 56.84 17.24
C GLU A 15 0.10 56.08 18.34
N ASN A 16 -0.99 55.41 17.98
CA ASN A 16 -1.46 54.35 18.84
C ASN A 16 -2.01 53.17 18.06
N ASP A 17 -1.60 52.02 18.57
CA ASP A 17 -2.24 50.74 18.41
C ASP A 17 -1.91 49.93 17.14
N LEU A 18 -0.64 50.04 16.71
CA LEU A 18 0.17 48.85 16.40
C LEU A 18 0.59 48.08 17.67
N ALA A 19 -0.24 48.12 18.72
CA ALA A 19 -0.38 47.07 19.71
C ALA A 19 -0.95 45.84 18.99
N ILE A 20 -0.13 45.27 18.11
CA ILE A 20 -0.30 44.00 17.45
C ILE A 20 -0.56 43.00 18.57
N HIS A 21 -1.84 42.74 18.85
CA HIS A 21 -2.27 41.90 19.96
C HIS A 21 -1.51 40.56 19.85
N PRO A 22 -0.52 40.26 20.72
CA PRO A 22 0.30 39.06 20.57
C PRO A 22 -0.54 37.76 20.59
N MET A 23 -1.77 37.87 21.07
CA MET A 23 -2.77 36.81 21.10
C MET A 23 -3.17 36.27 19.71
N TRP A 24 -3.24 37.10 18.65
CA TRP A 24 -3.62 36.60 17.32
C TRP A 24 -2.49 35.82 16.65
N TRP A 25 -1.23 36.21 16.89
CA TRP A 25 -0.06 35.45 16.45
C TRP A 25 0.01 34.08 17.11
N ILE A 26 -0.31 34.00 18.41
CA ILE A 26 -0.40 32.71 19.13
C ILE A 26 -1.50 31.84 18.52
N GLY A 27 -2.67 32.42 18.25
CA GLY A 27 -3.77 31.70 17.59
C GLY A 27 -3.39 31.20 16.20
N LEU A 28 -2.74 32.04 15.39
CA LEU A 28 -2.26 31.67 14.06
C LEU A 28 -1.19 30.57 14.13
N ALA A 29 -0.23 30.67 15.05
CA ALA A 29 0.80 29.67 15.25
C ALA A 29 0.21 28.31 15.64
N LEU A 30 -0.78 28.28 16.54
CA LEU A 30 -1.49 27.06 16.92
C LEU A 30 -2.25 26.45 15.74
N LEU A 31 -2.91 27.28 14.92
CA LEU A 31 -3.63 26.80 13.74
C LEU A 31 -2.68 26.19 12.71
N ILE A 32 -1.54 26.84 12.46
CA ILE A 32 -0.49 26.31 11.56
C ILE A 32 0.05 24.98 12.10
N LEU A 33 0.36 24.89 13.40
CA LEU A 33 0.84 23.65 14.01
C LEU A 33 -0.18 22.51 13.89
N LEU A 34 -1.48 22.81 14.11
CA LEU A 34 -2.55 21.85 13.93
C LEU A 34 -2.65 21.40 12.46
N ALA A 35 -2.57 22.33 11.51
CA ALA A 35 -2.60 22.01 10.09
C ALA A 35 -1.40 21.13 9.68
N ILE A 36 -0.19 21.44 10.15
CA ILE A 36 1.00 20.61 9.92
C ILE A 36 0.81 19.23 10.55
N PHE A 37 0.30 19.15 11.77
CA PHE A 37 0.06 17.87 12.45
C PHE A 37 -0.91 16.98 11.65
N VAL A 38 -2.02 17.55 11.16
CA VAL A 38 -2.99 16.85 10.32
C VAL A 38 -2.36 16.46 8.98
N ALA A 39 -1.59 17.35 8.34
CA ALA A 39 -0.91 17.07 7.08
C ALA A 39 0.09 15.92 7.23
N VAL A 40 0.94 15.93 8.27
CA VAL A 40 1.92 14.87 8.54
C VAL A 40 1.25 13.51 8.75
N LYS A 41 0.12 13.48 9.47
CA LYS A 41 -0.65 12.25 9.67
C LYS A 41 -1.32 11.77 8.37
N GLY A 42 -1.80 12.70 7.55
CA GLY A 42 -2.39 12.40 6.25
C GLY A 42 -1.38 11.87 5.23
N ILE A 43 -0.15 12.37 5.23
CA ILE A 43 0.90 11.96 4.27
C ILE A 43 1.12 10.45 4.27
N GLY A 44 1.12 9.80 5.44
CA GLY A 44 1.27 8.34 5.52
C GLY A 44 0.18 7.60 4.76
N PHE A 45 -1.08 8.03 4.92
CA PHE A 45 -2.21 7.46 4.19
C PHE A 45 -2.10 7.72 2.68
N PHE A 46 -1.78 8.94 2.27
CA PHE A 46 -1.60 9.26 0.85
C PHE A 46 -0.47 8.46 0.21
N LEU A 47 0.64 8.24 0.92
CA LEU A 47 1.73 7.41 0.44
C LEU A 47 1.31 5.94 0.27
N THR A 48 0.56 5.38 1.22
CA THR A 48 0.02 4.01 1.09
C THR A 48 -0.95 3.89 -0.10
N VAL A 49 -1.76 4.93 -0.36
CA VAL A 49 -2.69 4.96 -1.50
C VAL A 49 -1.94 5.04 -2.83
N LEU A 50 -0.90 5.88 -2.90
CA LEU A 50 -0.12 6.10 -4.12
C LEU A 50 0.87 4.97 -4.42
N SER A 51 1.43 4.37 -3.37
CA SER A 51 2.43 3.30 -3.46
C SER A 51 2.13 2.26 -2.38
N PRO A 52 1.08 1.45 -2.58
CA PRO A 52 0.79 0.34 -1.69
C PRO A 52 2.00 -0.60 -1.62
N PRO A 53 2.33 -1.14 -0.43
CA PRO A 53 3.42 -2.10 -0.29
C PRO A 53 3.25 -3.25 -1.29
N MET A 54 4.36 -3.66 -1.88
CA MET A 54 4.40 -4.87 -2.71
C MET A 54 4.33 -6.09 -1.79
N PRO A 55 3.70 -7.19 -2.24
CA PRO A 55 3.79 -8.44 -1.51
C PRO A 55 5.25 -8.94 -1.44
N PRO A 56 5.55 -9.88 -0.53
CA PRO A 56 6.91 -10.35 -0.34
C PRO A 56 7.34 -11.13 -1.59
N LEU A 57 8.53 -10.84 -2.11
CA LEU A 57 9.04 -11.46 -3.33
C LEU A 57 10.45 -12.02 -3.08
N PRO A 58 10.75 -13.27 -3.50
CA PRO A 58 12.09 -13.80 -3.38
C PRO A 58 13.07 -13.05 -4.29
N VAL A 59 14.31 -12.87 -3.82
CA VAL A 59 15.34 -12.01 -4.45
C VAL A 59 15.67 -12.43 -5.90
N ILE A 60 15.42 -13.68 -6.25
CA ILE A 60 15.78 -14.30 -7.53
C ILE A 60 14.57 -14.50 -8.46
N ALA A 61 13.46 -13.80 -8.23
CA ALA A 61 12.29 -13.83 -9.10
C ALA A 61 12.51 -12.99 -10.37
N GLU A 62 12.19 -13.57 -11.52
CA GLU A 62 12.16 -12.88 -12.82
C GLU A 62 10.72 -12.64 -13.25
N GLU A 63 10.35 -11.37 -13.48
CA GLU A 63 8.99 -11.00 -13.89
C GLU A 63 8.71 -11.45 -15.33
N PHE A 64 7.62 -12.19 -15.51
CA PHE A 64 7.12 -12.62 -16.80
C PHE A 64 6.00 -11.71 -17.30
N SER A 65 5.05 -11.35 -16.42
CA SER A 65 3.94 -10.46 -16.74
C SER A 65 3.39 -9.78 -15.50
N HIS A 66 2.80 -8.61 -15.68
CA HIS A 66 2.07 -7.87 -14.66
C HIS A 66 0.78 -7.33 -15.26
N ASP A 67 -0.33 -7.58 -14.59
CA ASP A 67 -1.64 -7.04 -14.91
C ASP A 67 -2.24 -6.36 -13.68
N SER A 68 -2.91 -5.23 -13.92
CA SER A 68 -3.52 -4.40 -12.87
C SER A 68 -4.98 -4.21 -13.23
N GLU A 69 -5.83 -5.02 -12.60
CA GLU A 69 -7.26 -4.98 -12.84
C GLU A 69 -7.90 -3.81 -12.06
N TYR A 70 -9.02 -3.31 -12.56
CA TYR A 70 -9.80 -2.29 -11.87
C TYR A 70 -10.13 -2.75 -10.44
N HIS A 71 -10.07 -1.82 -9.47
CA HIS A 71 -10.35 -2.02 -8.03
C HIS A 71 -9.17 -2.38 -7.12
N GLY A 72 -7.92 -2.22 -7.57
CA GLY A 72 -6.74 -2.40 -6.70
C GLY A 72 -6.37 -3.86 -6.48
N ARG A 73 -6.73 -4.71 -7.46
CA ARG A 73 -6.22 -6.06 -7.61
C ARG A 73 -5.08 -6.02 -8.63
N ASP A 74 -3.89 -6.42 -8.19
CA ASP A 74 -2.72 -6.52 -9.06
C ASP A 74 -2.27 -7.97 -9.09
N THR A 75 -1.92 -8.46 -10.29
CA THR A 75 -1.46 -9.81 -10.51
C THR A 75 -0.13 -9.79 -11.23
N TRP A 76 0.89 -10.36 -10.61
CA TRP A 76 2.19 -10.57 -11.20
C TRP A 76 2.42 -12.06 -11.43
N VAL A 77 3.15 -12.39 -12.49
CA VAL A 77 3.62 -13.73 -12.77
C VAL A 77 5.13 -13.67 -12.86
N TYR A 78 5.79 -14.51 -12.08
CA TYR A 78 7.23 -14.64 -12.03
C TYR A 78 7.66 -16.07 -12.39
N THR A 79 8.90 -16.18 -12.84
CA THR A 79 9.66 -17.43 -12.86
C THR A 79 10.68 -17.37 -11.74
N VAL A 80 10.76 -18.41 -10.91
CA VAL A 80 11.69 -18.46 -9.78
C VAL A 80 12.49 -19.77 -9.85
N PRO A 81 13.83 -19.75 -9.80
CA PRO A 81 14.67 -20.95 -9.78
C PRO A 81 14.70 -21.58 -8.37
N GLN A 82 13.52 -21.88 -7.85
CA GLN A 82 13.29 -22.55 -6.57
C GLN A 82 12.13 -23.52 -6.72
N ASP A 83 12.20 -24.63 -5.98
CA ASP A 83 11.08 -25.55 -5.87
C ASP A 83 9.90 -24.94 -5.08
N VAL A 84 8.73 -25.54 -5.25
CA VAL A 84 7.47 -25.10 -4.62
C VAL A 84 7.55 -25.15 -3.08
N GLN A 85 8.31 -26.07 -2.51
CA GLN A 85 8.43 -26.25 -1.05
C GLN A 85 9.24 -25.11 -0.42
N MET A 86 10.33 -24.70 -1.08
CA MET A 86 11.14 -23.55 -0.68
C MET A 86 10.35 -22.25 -0.78
N LEU A 87 9.57 -22.07 -1.85
CA LEU A 87 8.69 -20.92 -1.98
C LEU A 87 7.64 -20.86 -0.88
N ALA A 88 6.98 -21.99 -0.57
CA ALA A 88 6.04 -22.05 0.54
C ALA A 88 6.70 -21.68 1.87
N SER A 89 7.89 -22.24 2.15
CA SER A 89 8.65 -21.93 3.37
C SER A 89 9.03 -20.45 3.46
N PHE A 90 9.37 -19.82 2.33
CA PHE A 90 9.62 -18.38 2.26
C PHE A 90 8.38 -17.59 2.66
N TYR A 91 7.22 -17.87 2.08
CA TYR A 91 5.99 -17.14 2.40
C TYR A 91 5.48 -17.39 3.84
N GLU A 92 5.68 -18.59 4.39
CA GLU A 92 5.43 -18.85 5.82
C GLU A 92 6.34 -18.00 6.72
N SER A 93 7.61 -17.81 6.34
CA SER A 93 8.54 -16.96 7.10
C SER A 93 8.18 -15.47 7.05
N GLU A 94 7.46 -15.04 6.01
CA GLU A 94 6.89 -13.70 5.84
C GLU A 94 5.52 -13.55 6.55
N GLY A 95 5.11 -14.55 7.32
CA GLY A 95 3.88 -14.55 8.12
C GLY A 95 2.63 -15.00 7.36
N GLY A 96 2.79 -15.60 6.17
CA GLY A 96 1.70 -16.23 5.43
C GLY A 96 1.29 -17.59 5.97
N VAL A 97 0.12 -18.06 5.53
CA VAL A 97 -0.38 -19.41 5.76
C VAL A 97 -0.44 -20.13 4.41
N CYS A 98 0.24 -21.28 4.32
CA CYS A 98 0.34 -22.04 3.08
C CYS A 98 -0.45 -23.35 3.13
N HIS A 99 -1.07 -23.69 2.00
CA HIS A 99 -1.74 -24.96 1.77
C HIS A 99 -1.25 -25.56 0.45
N PHE A 100 -1.13 -26.89 0.42
CA PHE A 100 -0.68 -27.62 -0.75
C PHE A 100 -1.87 -28.34 -1.39
N GLU A 101 -2.01 -28.17 -2.70
CA GLU A 101 -3.08 -28.80 -3.47
C GLU A 101 -2.50 -29.60 -4.65
N PRO A 102 -3.04 -30.79 -4.94
CA PRO A 102 -2.66 -31.52 -6.14
C PRO A 102 -3.17 -30.79 -7.39
N THR A 103 -2.28 -30.53 -8.33
CA THR A 103 -2.62 -30.02 -9.66
C THR A 103 -2.72 -31.17 -10.64
N CYS A 104 -3.87 -31.27 -11.30
CA CYS A 104 -4.09 -32.21 -12.39
C CYS A 104 -4.15 -31.42 -13.70
N THR A 105 -3.09 -31.45 -14.49
CA THR A 105 -3.13 -30.94 -15.86
C THR A 105 -3.91 -31.96 -16.70
N ARG A 106 -5.18 -31.66 -17.01
CA ARG A 106 -5.95 -32.46 -17.95
C ARG A 106 -5.39 -32.20 -19.35
N THR A 107 -4.43 -33.02 -19.76
CA THR A 107 -3.89 -32.96 -21.11
C THR A 107 -4.77 -33.84 -22.00
N GLU A 108 -5.50 -33.24 -22.96
CA GLU A 108 -6.49 -33.96 -23.80
C GLU A 108 -5.89 -35.12 -24.63
N ALA A 109 -4.56 -35.25 -24.69
CA ALA A 109 -3.85 -36.21 -25.52
C ALA A 109 -3.49 -37.54 -24.85
N THR A 110 -3.57 -37.67 -23.52
CA THR A 110 -3.21 -38.92 -22.82
C THR A 110 -4.16 -39.20 -21.67
N GLN A 111 -4.78 -40.38 -21.70
CA GLN A 111 -5.69 -40.93 -20.69
C GLN A 111 -4.94 -41.41 -19.44
N ASP A 112 -3.85 -40.73 -19.08
CA ASP A 112 -3.15 -40.96 -17.84
C ASP A 112 -3.44 -39.75 -16.94
N ASN A 113 -4.20 -39.99 -15.87
CA ASN A 113 -4.61 -38.95 -14.93
C ASN A 113 -3.42 -38.56 -14.05
N GLY A 114 -2.42 -37.90 -14.66
CA GLY A 114 -1.17 -37.47 -14.05
C GLY A 114 -1.37 -36.34 -13.03
N CYS A 115 -2.13 -36.61 -11.97
CA CYS A 115 -2.19 -35.79 -10.77
C CYS A 115 -0.93 -36.07 -9.94
N GLY A 116 0.22 -35.57 -10.40
CA GLY A 116 1.52 -35.77 -9.74
C GLY A 116 2.21 -34.47 -9.34
N LEU A 117 1.73 -33.33 -9.84
CA LEU A 117 2.27 -32.02 -9.49
C LEU A 117 1.52 -31.48 -8.28
N VAL A 118 2.26 -30.83 -7.38
CA VAL A 118 1.70 -30.15 -6.22
C VAL A 118 1.91 -28.66 -6.42
N LYS A 119 0.85 -27.88 -6.23
CA LYS A 119 0.93 -26.42 -6.11
C LYS A 119 0.86 -26.02 -4.64
N ALA A 120 1.50 -24.92 -4.29
CA ALA A 120 1.36 -24.28 -2.98
C ALA A 120 0.61 -22.96 -3.17
N ILE A 121 -0.40 -22.73 -2.34
CA ILE A 121 -1.11 -21.46 -2.24
C ILE A 121 -0.82 -20.90 -0.86
N CYS A 122 -0.22 -19.72 -0.82
CA CYS A 122 0.15 -19.03 0.41
C CYS A 122 -0.55 -17.69 0.48
N GLN A 123 -1.24 -17.42 1.58
CA GLN A 123 -1.99 -16.18 1.77
C GLN A 123 -1.48 -15.42 2.98
N GLY A 124 -1.50 -14.09 2.90
CA GLY A 124 -1.17 -13.24 4.03
C GLY A 124 -1.77 -11.85 3.89
N GLN A 125 -1.51 -11.02 4.90
CA GLN A 125 -2.05 -9.67 4.94
C GLN A 125 -1.07 -8.69 5.57
N TYR A 126 -1.15 -7.45 5.11
CA TYR A 126 -0.50 -6.29 5.70
C TYR A 126 -1.57 -5.27 6.11
N SER A 127 -1.39 -4.68 7.28
CA SER A 127 -2.19 -3.54 7.71
C SER A 127 -1.35 -2.27 7.60
N ALA A 128 -1.77 -1.35 6.74
CA ALA A 128 -1.12 -0.06 6.57
C ALA A 128 -2.16 1.05 6.75
N ALA A 129 -1.99 1.85 7.81
CA ALA A 129 -2.98 2.84 8.25
C ALA A 129 -4.37 2.21 8.50
N THR A 130 -5.39 2.59 7.73
CA THR A 130 -6.79 2.12 7.85
C THR A 130 -7.16 1.13 6.73
N VAL A 131 -6.21 0.71 5.90
CA VAL A 131 -6.45 -0.14 4.72
C VAL A 131 -5.86 -1.52 5.00
N ASN A 132 -6.63 -2.56 4.66
CA ASN A 132 -6.15 -3.93 4.66
C ASN A 132 -5.65 -4.29 3.27
N ILE A 133 -4.45 -4.84 3.19
CA ILE A 133 -3.84 -5.29 1.95
C ILE A 133 -3.64 -6.78 2.09
N PHE A 134 -4.34 -7.53 1.25
CA PHE A 134 -4.21 -8.97 1.19
C PHE A 134 -3.28 -9.35 0.07
N TRP A 135 -2.58 -10.46 0.23
CA TRP A 135 -1.78 -11.03 -0.83
C TRP A 135 -1.94 -12.55 -0.86
N GLU A 136 -1.79 -13.09 -2.06
CA GLU A 136 -1.78 -14.51 -2.33
C GLU A 136 -0.64 -14.84 -3.28
N ALA A 137 0.11 -15.89 -2.94
CA ALA A 137 1.17 -16.43 -3.75
C ALA A 137 0.83 -17.88 -4.13
N GLU A 138 0.60 -18.12 -5.40
CA GLU A 138 0.43 -19.45 -5.97
C GLU A 138 1.72 -19.88 -6.66
N ALA A 139 2.38 -20.90 -6.12
CA ALA A 139 3.58 -21.51 -6.68
C ALA A 139 3.26 -22.86 -7.31
N MET A 140 3.64 -23.05 -8.56
CA MET A 140 3.48 -24.30 -9.30
C MET A 140 4.80 -24.68 -10.01
N PRO A 141 5.11 -25.97 -10.18
CA PRO A 141 6.30 -26.38 -10.91
C PRO A 141 6.23 -25.88 -12.37
N ALA A 142 7.28 -25.20 -12.84
CA ALA A 142 7.40 -24.76 -14.23
C ALA A 142 8.03 -25.85 -15.12
N ASP A 143 8.76 -26.79 -14.52
CA ASP A 143 9.40 -27.91 -15.19
C ASP A 143 9.07 -29.25 -14.49
N PRO A 144 9.26 -30.40 -15.18
CA PRO A 144 8.97 -31.72 -14.61
C PRO A 144 9.90 -32.13 -13.46
N GLN A 145 11.06 -31.49 -13.31
CA GLN A 145 12.05 -31.78 -12.28
C GLN A 145 11.71 -31.05 -10.97
N GLY A 146 10.89 -30.00 -11.04
CA GLY A 146 10.48 -29.18 -9.92
C GLY A 146 11.56 -28.21 -9.45
N GLU A 147 12.60 -27.95 -10.25
CA GLU A 147 13.70 -27.05 -9.87
C GLU A 147 13.34 -25.58 -10.07
N THR A 148 12.49 -25.31 -11.07
CA THR A 148 11.94 -23.99 -11.35
C THR A 148 10.44 -24.00 -11.06
N SER A 149 9.96 -22.92 -10.45
CA SER A 149 8.54 -22.71 -10.20
C SER A 149 8.05 -21.46 -10.90
N ARG A 150 6.82 -21.52 -11.41
CA ARG A 150 6.05 -20.35 -11.79
C ARG A 150 5.32 -19.87 -10.54
N LEU A 151 5.50 -18.60 -10.23
CA LEU A 151 4.91 -17.94 -9.08
C LEU A 151 3.91 -16.90 -9.60
N THR A 152 2.62 -17.11 -9.32
CA THR A 152 1.60 -16.09 -9.50
C THR A 152 1.42 -15.38 -8.17
N LEU A 153 1.61 -14.06 -8.14
CA LEU A 153 1.48 -13.25 -6.96
C LEU A 153 0.32 -12.27 -7.17
N ILE A 154 -0.64 -12.29 -6.27
CA ILE A 154 -1.83 -11.45 -6.31
C ILE A 154 -1.79 -10.53 -5.10
N ARG A 155 -2.09 -9.25 -5.31
CA ARG A 155 -2.37 -8.28 -4.26
C ARG A 155 -3.79 -7.78 -4.40
N LEU A 156 -4.49 -7.64 -3.28
CA LEU A 156 -5.78 -6.96 -3.22
C LEU A 156 -5.75 -5.87 -2.16
N ILE A 157 -6.09 -4.65 -2.55
CA ILE A 157 -6.22 -3.51 -1.64
C ILE A 157 -7.69 -3.32 -1.32
N ASP A 158 -8.09 -3.63 -0.08
CA ASP A 158 -9.46 -3.41 0.35
C ASP A 158 -9.66 -1.99 0.87
N TRP A 159 -10.17 -1.13 -0.01
CA TRP A 159 -10.54 0.25 0.33
C TRP A 159 -11.76 0.37 1.25
N SER A 160 -12.59 -0.69 1.35
CA SER A 160 -13.80 -0.66 2.18
C SER A 160 -13.51 -0.86 3.67
N GLY A 161 -12.39 -1.50 3.99
CA GLY A 161 -12.04 -1.92 5.35
C GLY A 161 -12.90 -3.06 5.90
N THR A 162 -13.68 -3.73 5.05
CA THR A 162 -14.60 -4.82 5.42
C THR A 162 -14.28 -6.16 4.74
N GLY A 163 -13.32 -6.17 3.83
CA GLY A 163 -12.91 -7.33 3.07
C GLY A 163 -12.27 -8.41 3.93
N ALA A 164 -12.39 -9.65 3.47
CA ALA A 164 -11.76 -10.81 4.07
C ALA A 164 -10.81 -11.47 3.07
N LEU A 165 -9.87 -12.27 3.57
CA LEU A 165 -8.96 -13.07 2.74
C LEU A 165 -9.70 -13.89 1.67
N ASN A 166 -10.89 -14.39 1.97
CA ASN A 166 -11.73 -15.18 1.05
C ASN A 166 -12.23 -14.40 -0.18
N ASP A 167 -12.05 -13.08 -0.25
CA ASP A 167 -12.41 -12.29 -1.43
C ASP A 167 -11.33 -12.35 -2.53
N LEU A 168 -10.17 -12.94 -2.26
CA LEU A 168 -9.13 -13.18 -3.28
C LEU A 168 -9.57 -14.19 -4.36
N ASP A 169 -10.47 -15.11 -4.03
CA ASP A 169 -10.96 -16.18 -4.92
C ASP A 169 -12.09 -15.74 -5.89
N LYS A 170 -12.62 -14.52 -5.72
CA LYS A 170 -13.75 -13.98 -6.51
C LYS A 170 -13.29 -13.03 -7.61
#